data_AF-A0A060CFZ4-F1
#
_entry.id   AF-A0A060CFZ4-F1
#
_cell.length_a   1.000
_cell.length_b   1.000
_cell.length_c   1.000
_cell.angle_alpha   90.00
_cell.angle_beta   90.00
_cell.angle_gamma   90.00
#
_symmetry.space_group_name_H-M   'P 1'
#
loop_
_entity.id
_entity.type
_entity.pdbx_description
1 polymer ?
#
loop_
_entity_poly.entity_id
_entity_poly.type
_entity_poly.pdbx_seq_one_letter_code
_entity_poly.pdbx_strand_id
1 'polypeptide(L)'
;MPITPIPMLSVLVMISGWLLPAFINSPGLPLLHSRDLIHWQIVNHIVKRLPSPEYDTAQPGKGIWAPSIRFHAGKYWVFYSLPDEGIFVSHAREPLGEWSEPYCLKASPGWIDPCPFWDDDGRAWLVHAFA
;
A
#
# COMPACT_ATOMS: atom_id res chain seq x y z
N MET A 1 -18.81 -11.06 16.72
CA MET A 1 -17.46 -11.00 17.33
C MET A 1 -17.29 -9.62 17.92
N PRO A 2 -16.69 -9.45 19.11
CA PRO A 2 -16.51 -8.12 19.68
C PRO A 2 -15.52 -7.34 18.81
N ILE A 3 -15.94 -6.16 18.37
CA ILE A 3 -15.11 -5.15 17.72
C ILE A 3 -13.99 -4.76 18.70
N THR A 4 -12.80 -5.30 18.50
CA THR A 4 -11.60 -4.84 19.19
C THR A 4 -11.42 -3.36 18.82
N PRO A 5 -11.32 -2.43 19.80
CA PRO A 5 -11.13 -1.04 19.49
C PRO A 5 -9.85 -0.91 18.66
N ILE A 6 -9.99 -0.36 17.45
CA ILE A 6 -8.87 0.03 16.62
C ILE A 6 -8.11 1.05 17.48
N PRO A 7 -6.87 0.78 17.95
CA PRO A 7 -6.11 1.82 18.61
C PRO A 7 -6.03 2.97 17.61
N MET A 8 -6.47 4.16 18.01
CA MET A 8 -6.44 5.38 17.18
C MET A 8 -5.06 5.51 16.54
N LEU A 9 -4.93 5.00 15.33
CA LEU A 9 -3.71 5.00 14.57
C LEU A 9 -4.12 5.54 13.21
N SER A 10 -3.95 6.84 13.07
CA SER A 10 -4.07 7.52 11.79
C SER A 10 -2.88 7.11 10.94
N VAL A 11 -2.95 5.91 10.38
CA VAL A 11 -1.98 5.40 9.42
C VAL A 11 -2.48 5.77 8.04
N LEU A 12 -1.78 6.68 7.39
CA LEU A 12 -2.01 7.00 5.99
C LEU A 12 -0.77 6.58 5.22
N VAL A 13 -0.98 5.70 4.24
CA VAL A 13 0.00 5.51 3.16
C VAL A 13 -0.34 6.57 2.13
N MET A 14 0.49 7.61 2.01
CA MET A 14 0.32 8.61 0.96
C MET A 14 1.05 8.14 -0.30
N ILE A 15 0.36 8.09 -1.43
CA ILE A 15 0.98 8.45 -2.72
C ILE A 15 -0.10 8.92 -3.71
N SER A 16 0.01 10.18 -4.13
CA SER A 16 -0.25 10.65 -5.50
C SER A 16 0.01 12.16 -5.53
N GLY A 17 1.08 12.56 -6.18
CA GLY A 17 1.43 13.95 -6.33
C GLY A 17 2.83 14.08 -6.89
N TRP A 18 2.96 14.89 -7.94
CA TRP A 18 4.19 15.31 -8.63
C TRP A 18 5.27 15.93 -7.73
N LEU A 19 5.15 15.82 -6.41
CA LEU A 19 5.90 16.55 -5.39
C LEU A 19 6.81 15.67 -4.52
N LEU A 20 6.74 14.34 -4.60
CA LEU A 20 7.69 13.46 -3.93
C LEU A 20 8.13 12.31 -4.85
N PRO A 21 9.44 12.01 -4.97
CA PRO A 21 9.98 10.99 -5.89
C PRO A 21 9.68 9.54 -5.46
N ALA A 22 8.61 9.29 -4.70
CA ALA A 22 8.25 7.99 -4.15
C ALA A 22 7.87 6.93 -5.20
N PHE A 23 7.68 7.33 -6.46
CA PHE A 23 7.50 6.42 -7.60
C PHE A 23 8.83 5.78 -8.07
N ILE A 24 9.96 6.41 -7.74
CA ILE A 24 11.21 6.26 -8.51
C ILE A 24 12.30 5.52 -7.72
N ASN A 25 12.21 5.47 -6.39
CA ASN A 25 13.28 4.92 -5.55
C ASN A 25 12.79 3.81 -4.63
N SER A 26 13.58 2.73 -4.57
CA SER A 26 13.52 1.72 -3.51
C SER A 26 14.40 2.16 -2.32
N PRO A 27 13.96 2.03 -1.05
CA PRO A 27 12.71 1.42 -0.60
C PRO A 27 11.49 2.30 -0.92
N GLY A 28 10.41 1.65 -1.38
CA GLY A 28 9.17 2.28 -1.80
C GLY A 28 8.07 2.20 -0.75
N LEU A 29 6.99 2.94 -0.99
CA LEU A 29 5.77 2.91 -0.19
C LEU A 29 6.00 3.32 1.29
N PRO A 30 6.36 4.60 1.54
CA PRO A 30 6.59 5.10 2.89
C PRO A 30 5.31 5.05 3.72
N LEU A 31 5.46 4.60 4.96
CA LEU A 31 4.40 4.58 5.96
C LEU A 31 4.50 5.83 6.82
N LEU A 32 3.44 6.64 6.85
CA LEU A 32 3.36 7.80 7.71
C LEU A 32 2.45 7.54 8.90
N HIS A 33 2.85 8.08 10.05
CA HIS A 33 2.09 8.02 11.28
C HIS A 33 1.85 9.41 11.85
N SER A 34 0.62 9.65 12.31
CA SER A 34 0.21 10.85 13.02
C SER A 34 -0.77 10.50 14.14
N ARG A 35 -0.81 11.35 15.18
CA ARG A 35 -1.81 11.27 16.25
C ARG A 35 -2.86 12.38 16.18
N ASP A 36 -2.59 13.42 15.39
CA ASP A 36 -3.42 14.63 15.29
C ASP A 36 -3.84 14.97 13.86
N LEU A 37 -3.44 14.14 12.88
CA LEU A 37 -3.66 14.33 11.44
C LEU A 37 -2.97 15.56 10.85
N ILE A 38 -2.16 16.28 11.63
CA ILE A 38 -1.46 17.50 11.23
C ILE A 38 0.04 17.24 11.13
N HIS A 39 0.62 16.62 12.16
CA HIS A 39 2.05 16.31 12.22
C HIS A 39 2.29 14.86 11.81
N TRP A 40 3.12 14.66 10.80
CA TRP A 40 3.36 13.35 10.20
C TRP A 40 4.85 13.00 10.23
N GLN A 41 5.14 11.74 10.54
CA GLN A 41 6.48 11.18 10.51
C GLN A 41 6.50 9.93 9.64
N ILE A 42 7.54 9.79 8.80
CA ILE A 42 7.82 8.52 8.12
C ILE A 42 8.37 7.57 9.18
N VAL A 43 7.69 6.44 9.35
CA VAL A 43 8.01 5.45 10.39
C VAL A 43 8.46 4.11 9.82
N ASN A 44 8.19 3.85 8.54
CA ASN A 44 8.56 2.60 7.88
C ASN A 44 8.55 2.75 6.34
N HIS A 45 9.08 1.77 5.62
CA HIS A 45 8.88 1.56 4.19
C HIS A 45 8.39 0.14 3.95
N ILE A 46 7.20 -0.01 3.37
CA ILE A 46 6.54 -1.31 3.24
C ILE A 46 7.23 -2.17 2.18
N VAL A 47 7.70 -1.55 1.09
CA VAL A 47 8.32 -2.25 -0.04
C VAL A 47 9.82 -2.03 0.00
N LYS A 48 10.57 -3.07 0.38
CA LYS A 48 12.04 -3.00 0.45
C LYS A 48 12.69 -2.99 -0.94
N ARG A 49 12.11 -3.72 -1.89
CA ARG A 49 12.58 -3.89 -3.27
C ARG A 49 11.42 -4.23 -4.20
N LEU A 50 11.44 -3.69 -5.41
CA LEU A 50 10.50 -4.00 -6.48
C LEU A 50 10.89 -5.29 -7.23
N PRO A 51 9.95 -5.98 -7.92
CA PRO A 51 10.16 -7.35 -8.41
C PRO A 51 11.15 -7.49 -9.57
N SER A 52 11.52 -6.39 -10.24
CA SER A 52 12.38 -6.38 -11.42
C SER A 52 13.60 -5.47 -11.22
N PRO A 53 14.81 -5.87 -11.69
CA PRO A 53 15.99 -5.01 -11.67
C PRO A 53 15.85 -3.70 -12.45
N GLU A 54 14.88 -3.57 -13.35
CA GLU A 54 14.64 -2.29 -14.06
C GLU A 54 14.36 -1.14 -13.09
N TYR A 55 13.77 -1.46 -11.94
CA TYR A 55 13.45 -0.54 -10.85
C TYR A 55 14.65 -0.18 -9.96
N ASP A 56 15.84 -0.74 -10.22
CA ASP A 56 17.08 -0.26 -9.59
C ASP A 56 17.53 1.10 -10.18
N THR A 57 16.83 1.59 -11.21
CA THR A 57 17.03 2.91 -11.83
C THR A 57 15.71 3.67 -11.92
N ALA A 58 15.78 4.98 -12.14
CA ALA A 58 14.60 5.83 -12.22
C ALA A 58 13.72 5.44 -13.42
N GLN A 59 12.45 5.11 -13.15
CA GLN A 59 11.46 4.74 -14.17
C GLN A 59 10.26 5.72 -14.17
N PRO A 60 10.31 6.82 -14.94
CA PRO A 60 9.20 7.76 -15.03
C PRO A 60 7.91 7.10 -15.50
N GLY A 61 6.82 7.28 -14.75
CA GLY A 61 5.51 6.70 -15.07
C GLY A 61 5.34 5.23 -14.69
N LYS A 62 6.38 4.56 -14.18
CA LYS A 62 6.30 3.19 -13.66
C LYS A 62 6.45 3.16 -12.14
N GLY A 63 6.58 1.96 -11.59
CA GLY A 63 6.80 1.74 -10.17
C GLY A 63 5.50 1.76 -9.40
N ILE A 64 5.57 2.09 -8.11
CA ILE A 64 4.43 1.99 -7.20
C ILE A 64 3.47 3.16 -7.43
N TRP A 65 2.25 2.84 -7.85
CA TRP A 65 1.14 3.77 -7.98
C TRP A 65 0.21 3.74 -6.74
N ALA A 66 -0.86 4.54 -6.78
CA ALA A 66 -1.64 4.89 -5.59
C ALA A 66 -2.06 3.64 -4.77
N PRO A 67 -1.76 3.62 -3.47
CA PRO A 67 -2.03 2.48 -2.61
C PRO A 67 -3.28 2.70 -1.77
N SER A 68 -3.76 1.61 -1.19
CA SER A 68 -4.78 1.63 -0.16
C SER A 68 -4.34 0.78 1.02
N ILE A 69 -4.46 1.34 2.23
CA ILE A 69 -4.26 0.65 3.49
C ILE A 69 -5.59 0.42 4.21
N ARG A 70 -5.79 -0.79 4.75
CA ARG A 70 -6.98 -1.15 5.54
C ARG A 70 -6.60 -2.03 6.72
N PHE A 71 -7.29 -1.87 7.83
CA PHE A 71 -7.20 -2.81 8.94
C PHE A 71 -8.35 -3.82 8.87
N HIS A 72 -8.03 -5.10 8.79
CA HIS A 72 -9.02 -6.17 8.73
C HIS A 72 -8.47 -7.45 9.38
N ALA A 73 -9.30 -8.13 10.18
CA ALA A 73 -8.98 -9.39 10.85
C ALA A 73 -7.65 -9.36 11.64
N GLY A 74 -7.39 -8.28 12.38
CA GLY A 74 -6.20 -8.14 13.23
C GLY A 74 -4.91 -7.86 12.47
N LYS A 75 -4.99 -7.44 11.20
CA LYS A 75 -3.84 -7.10 10.36
C LYS A 75 -4.09 -5.80 9.59
N TYR A 76 -3.01 -5.09 9.33
CA TYR A 76 -2.93 -4.05 8.31
C TYR A 76 -2.65 -4.72 6.97
N TRP A 77 -3.44 -4.35 5.98
CA TRP A 77 -3.31 -4.79 4.60
C TRP A 77 -3.03 -3.57 3.73
N VAL A 78 -2.04 -3.68 2.85
CA VAL A 78 -1.72 -2.66 1.87
C VAL A 78 -1.79 -3.26 0.49
N PHE A 79 -2.53 -2.57 -0.37
CA PHE A 79 -2.70 -2.87 -1.77
C PHE A 79 -2.08 -1.72 -2.56
N TYR A 80 -1.34 -2.03 -3.60
CA TYR A 80 -0.76 -1.03 -4.50
C TYR A 80 -0.66 -1.61 -5.91
N SER A 81 -0.47 -0.76 -6.90
CA SER A 81 -0.30 -1.19 -8.28
C SER A 81 1.12 -0.92 -8.76
N LEU A 82 1.61 -1.81 -9.62
CA LEU A 82 2.61 -1.47 -10.62
C LEU A 82 1.86 -1.49 -11.96
N PRO A 83 1.75 -0.36 -12.69
CA PRO A 83 0.84 -0.26 -13.85
C PRO A 83 1.07 -1.31 -14.94
N ASP A 84 2.32 -1.74 -15.12
CA ASP A 84 2.70 -2.71 -16.16
C ASP A 84 2.49 -4.16 -15.70
N GLU A 85 2.47 -4.43 -14.39
CA GLU A 85 2.45 -5.78 -13.82
C GLU A 85 1.12 -6.14 -13.14
N GLY A 86 0.45 -5.18 -12.48
CA GLY A 86 -0.85 -5.34 -11.84
C GLY A 86 -0.86 -5.00 -10.34
N ILE A 87 -1.75 -5.67 -9.60
CA ILE A 87 -2.04 -5.36 -8.19
C ILE A 87 -1.22 -6.25 -7.25
N PHE A 88 -0.49 -5.61 -6.35
CA PHE A 88 0.33 -6.24 -5.32
C PHE A 88 -0.26 -6.01 -3.92
N VAL A 89 0.02 -6.96 -3.03
CA VAL A 89 -0.46 -6.96 -1.65
C VAL A 89 0.66 -7.28 -0.69
N SER A 90 0.68 -6.56 0.44
CA SER A 90 1.50 -6.87 1.61
C SER A 90 0.67 -6.67 2.89
N HIS A 91 1.05 -7.32 3.99
CA HIS A 91 0.35 -7.20 5.26
C HIS A 91 1.29 -7.25 6.47
N ALA A 92 0.86 -6.66 7.58
CA ALA A 92 1.53 -6.73 8.88
C ALA A 92 0.52 -6.78 10.03
N ARG A 93 0.88 -7.41 11.16
CA ARG A 93 0.10 -7.27 12.41
C ARG A 93 0.44 -5.98 13.14
N GLU A 94 1.71 -5.60 13.10
CA GLU A 94 2.25 -4.38 13.67
C GLU A 94 2.77 -3.49 12.54
N PRO A 95 2.21 -2.29 12.32
CA PRO A 95 2.53 -1.48 11.14
C PRO A 95 3.95 -0.92 11.18
N LEU A 96 4.52 -0.77 12.38
CA LEU A 96 5.91 -0.36 12.61
C LEU A 96 6.91 -1.53 12.50
N GLY A 97 6.41 -2.77 12.44
CA GLY A 97 7.23 -3.97 12.34
C GLY A 97 7.49 -4.38 10.90
N GLU A 98 7.83 -5.66 10.74
CA GLU A 98 8.07 -6.27 9.44
C GLU A 98 6.76 -6.50 8.68
N TRP A 99 6.75 -6.08 7.42
CA TRP A 99 5.69 -6.37 6.47
C TRP A 99 6.00 -7.67 5.71
N SER A 100 4.97 -8.39 5.31
CA SER A 100 5.15 -9.58 4.48
C SER A 100 5.79 -9.22 3.14
N GLU A 101 6.57 -10.14 2.57
CA GLU A 101 7.01 -10.02 1.18
C GLU A 101 5.80 -9.76 0.26
N PRO A 102 5.83 -8.70 -0.57
CA PRO A 102 4.73 -8.41 -1.45
C PRO A 102 4.53 -9.52 -2.48
N TYR A 103 3.28 -9.86 -2.76
CA TYR A 103 2.93 -10.78 -3.83
C TYR A 103 1.93 -10.14 -4.79
N CYS A 104 2.00 -10.54 -6.07
CA CYS A 104 1.06 -10.10 -7.09
C CYS A 104 -0.28 -10.84 -6.89
N LEU A 105 -1.30 -10.13 -6.44
CA LEU A 105 -2.66 -10.66 -6.29
C LEU A 105 -3.33 -10.84 -7.66
N LYS A 106 -3.10 -9.90 -8.58
CA LYS A 106 -3.71 -9.89 -9.91
C LYS A 106 -2.72 -9.32 -10.92
N ALA A 107 -2.17 -10.21 -11.75
CA ALA A 107 -1.33 -9.81 -12.88
C ALA A 107 -2.23 -9.29 -14.02
N SER A 108 -2.34 -7.97 -14.13
CA SER A 108 -3.23 -7.32 -15.10
C SER A 108 -2.75 -5.90 -15.39
N PRO A 109 -2.05 -5.68 -16.51
CA PRO A 109 -1.61 -4.35 -16.90
C PRO A 109 -2.79 -3.36 -16.97
N GLY A 110 -2.51 -2.10 -16.62
CA GLY A 110 -3.48 -1.01 -16.58
C GLY A 110 -4.40 -1.02 -15.36
N TRP A 111 -4.42 -2.07 -14.54
CA TRP A 111 -5.19 -2.06 -13.30
C TRP A 111 -4.47 -1.23 -12.23
N ILE A 112 -5.07 -0.13 -11.82
CA ILE A 112 -4.49 0.86 -10.90
C ILE A 112 -5.43 1.19 -9.75
N ASP A 113 -4.94 1.98 -8.79
CA ASP A 113 -5.69 2.49 -7.64
C ASP A 113 -6.51 1.44 -6.87
N PRO A 114 -5.90 0.30 -6.47
CA PRO A 114 -6.61 -0.76 -5.78
C PRO A 114 -7.10 -0.30 -4.41
N CYS A 115 -8.36 -0.55 -4.11
CA CYS A 115 -8.97 -0.27 -2.83
C CYS A 115 -9.77 -1.49 -2.35
N PRO A 116 -9.23 -2.29 -1.40
CA PRO A 116 -9.97 -3.42 -0.84
C PRO A 116 -11.09 -2.93 0.09
N PHE A 117 -12.18 -3.68 0.10
CA PHE A 117 -13.33 -3.51 0.96
C PHE A 117 -13.78 -4.88 1.45
N TRP A 118 -13.92 -5.04 2.77
CA TRP A 118 -14.52 -6.22 3.36
C TRP A 118 -15.91 -5.84 3.86
N ASP A 119 -16.91 -6.58 3.40
CA ASP A 119 -18.31 -6.36 3.72
C ASP A 119 -18.71 -7.13 4.99
N ASP A 120 -19.85 -6.77 5.57
CA ASP A 120 -20.35 -7.34 6.82
C ASP A 120 -20.77 -8.81 6.69
N ASP A 121 -21.01 -9.28 5.47
CA ASP A 121 -21.31 -10.69 5.17
C ASP A 121 -20.05 -11.57 5.00
N GLY A 122 -18.87 -10.99 5.22
CA GLY A 122 -17.58 -11.68 5.14
C GLY A 122 -16.98 -11.72 3.74
N ARG A 123 -17.64 -11.18 2.71
CA ARG A 123 -17.06 -11.08 1.38
C ARG A 123 -16.00 -9.96 1.32
N ALA A 124 -14.99 -10.20 0.48
CA ALA A 124 -13.99 -9.22 0.14
C ALA A 124 -14.19 -8.78 -1.31
N TRP A 125 -14.08 -7.47 -1.53
CA TRP A 125 -14.19 -6.79 -2.81
C TRP A 125 -12.92 -5.99 -3.06
N LEU A 126 -12.49 -5.92 -4.31
CA LEU A 126 -11.39 -5.06 -4.72
C LEU A 126 -11.91 -4.10 -5.78
N VAL A 127 -11.99 -2.82 -5.41
CA VAL A 127 -12.27 -1.73 -6.36
C VAL A 127 -10.95 -1.29 -6.97
N HIS A 128 -10.95 -0.97 -8.26
CA HIS A 128 -9.77 -0.48 -8.96
C HIS A 128 -10.20 0.46 -10.10
N ALA A 129 -9.26 1.26 -10.59
CA ALA A 129 -9.40 2.03 -11.82
C ALA A 129 -8.61 1.37 -12.97
N PHE A 130 -8.61 2.01 -14.13
CA PHE A 130 -7.85 1.58 -15.30
C PHE A 130 -7.10 2.75 -15.93
N ALA A 131 -5.84 2.56 -16.32
CA ALA A 131 -4.99 3.53 -17.00
C ALA A 131 -4.17 2.89 -18.12
#